data_AF-F7K2B8-F1
#
_entry.id   AF-F7K2B8-F1
#
_cell.length_a   1.000
_cell.length_b   1.000
_cell.length_c   1.000
_cell.angle_alpha   90.00
_cell.angle_beta   90.00
_cell.angle_gamma   90.00
#
_symmetry.space_group_name_H-M   'P 1'
#
loop_
_entity.id
_entity.type
_entity.pdbx_description
1 polymer ?
#
loop_
_entity_poly.entity_id
_entity_poly.type
_entity_poly.pdbx_seq_one_letter_code
_entity_poly.pdbx_strand_id
1 'polypeptide(L)'
;MDNLNTHKPASLYKRYPADEARRIMKRLEIHYTPKHGSWLDIAEIELNVMTRQCLNRRIDNISNLRKELSAWEVERNTVAAKVNWQFRTEDARIKLNSLYPTFTTASE
;
A
#
# COMPACT_ATOMS: atom_id res chain seq x y z
N MET A 1 -2.94 -3.25 -0.59
CA MET A 1 -1.71 -3.89 -1.10
C MET A 1 -1.62 -3.59 -2.58
N ASP A 2 -0.46 -3.20 -3.08
CA ASP A 2 -0.29 -2.95 -4.50
C ASP A 2 -0.41 -4.23 -5.35
N ASN A 3 -0.34 -4.09 -6.68
CA ASN A 3 -0.50 -5.19 -7.65
C ASN A 3 0.84 -5.77 -8.15
N LEU A 4 1.93 -5.66 -7.39
CA LEU A 4 3.23 -6.22 -7.77
C LEU A 4 3.11 -7.74 -7.99
N ASN A 5 3.82 -8.28 -8.96
CA ASN A 5 3.70 -9.70 -9.34
C ASN A 5 4.05 -10.69 -8.19
N THR A 6 4.83 -10.25 -7.20
CA THR A 6 5.19 -11.01 -5.99
C THR A 6 4.18 -10.84 -4.85
N HIS A 7 3.24 -9.91 -4.96
CA HIS A 7 2.20 -9.63 -3.98
C HIS A 7 1.02 -10.59 -4.15
N LYS A 8 1.28 -11.88 -3.91
CA LYS A 8 0.29 -12.95 -4.05
C LYS A 8 0.27 -13.85 -2.81
N PRO A 9 -0.87 -14.47 -2.48
CA PRO A 9 -0.97 -15.48 -1.42
C PRO A 9 0.10 -16.58 -1.48
N ALA A 10 0.45 -17.01 -2.70
CA ALA A 10 1.48 -18.03 -2.94
C ALA A 10 2.87 -17.63 -2.40
N SER A 11 3.17 -16.34 -2.24
CA SER A 11 4.45 -15.88 -1.70
C SER A 11 4.65 -16.29 -0.24
N LEU A 12 3.57 -16.48 0.54
CA LEU A 12 3.69 -17.05 1.88
C LEU A 12 4.18 -18.50 1.84
N TYR A 13 3.69 -19.30 0.89
CA TYR A 13 4.13 -20.69 0.69
C TYR A 13 5.55 -20.79 0.14
N LYS A 14 6.06 -19.74 -0.51
CA LYS A 14 7.47 -19.64 -0.90
C LYS A 14 8.38 -19.37 0.30
N ARG A 15 7.89 -18.66 1.32
CA ARG A 15 8.70 -18.21 2.48
C ARG A 15 8.63 -19.16 3.68
N TYR A 16 7.47 -19.78 3.91
CA TYR A 16 7.17 -20.57 5.11
C TYR A 16 6.75 -22.00 4.74
N PRO A 17 6.90 -22.97 5.66
CA PRO A 17 6.29 -24.29 5.53
C PRO A 17 4.78 -24.19 5.31
N ALA A 18 4.19 -25.17 4.62
CA ALA A 18 2.80 -25.11 4.16
C ALA A 18 1.79 -24.85 5.28
N ASP A 19 1.94 -25.51 6.44
CA ASP A 19 1.04 -25.34 7.58
C ASP A 19 1.08 -23.92 8.14
N GLU A 20 2.28 -23.34 8.23
CA GLU A 20 2.48 -21.98 8.71
C GLU A 20 1.97 -20.93 7.72
N ALA A 21 2.25 -21.12 6.43
CA ALA A 21 1.72 -20.27 5.37
C ALA A 21 0.18 -20.26 5.37
N ARG A 22 -0.44 -21.44 5.52
CA ARG A 22 -1.89 -21.58 5.61
C ARG A 22 -2.46 -20.95 6.87
N ARG A 23 -1.80 -21.09 8.02
CA ARG A 23 -2.19 -20.46 9.29
C ARG A 23 -2.22 -18.94 9.16
N ILE A 24 -1.21 -18.34 8.53
CA ILE A 24 -1.15 -16.90 8.28
C ILE A 24 -2.24 -16.49 7.29
N MET A 25 -2.37 -17.19 6.15
CA MET A 25 -3.34 -16.86 5.11
C MET A 25 -4.78 -16.81 5.62
N LYS A 26 -5.16 -17.74 6.51
CA LYS A 26 -6.51 -17.79 7.10
C LYS A 26 -6.87 -16.55 7.94
N ARG A 27 -5.90 -15.72 8.32
CA ARG A 27 -6.09 -14.52 9.14
C ARG A 27 -6.07 -13.22 8.33
N LEU A 28 -5.84 -13.31 7.02
CA LEU A 28 -5.65 -12.15 6.16
C LEU A 28 -6.80 -12.04 5.15
N GLU A 29 -7.40 -10.87 5.07
CA GLU A 29 -8.19 -10.44 3.94
C GLU A 29 -7.36 -9.44 3.13
N ILE A 30 -7.03 -9.76 1.88
CA ILE A 30 -6.15 -8.94 1.06
C ILE A 30 -7.00 -8.09 0.11
N HIS A 31 -7.05 -6.79 0.37
CA HIS A 31 -7.59 -5.80 -0.56
C HIS A 31 -6.45 -5.21 -1.40
N TYR A 32 -6.55 -5.39 -2.71
CA TYR A 32 -5.63 -4.77 -3.66
C TYR A 32 -6.07 -3.34 -3.95
N THR A 33 -5.12 -2.41 -3.98
CA THR A 33 -5.39 -1.06 -4.46
C THR A 33 -5.70 -1.10 -5.96
N PRO A 34 -6.58 -0.22 -6.48
CA PRO A 34 -6.81 -0.14 -7.92
C PRO A 34 -5.51 0.08 -8.70
N LYS A 35 -5.45 -0.44 -9.93
CA LYS A 35 -4.35 -0.11 -10.85
C LYS A 35 -4.29 1.40 -11.05
N HIS A 36 -3.08 1.96 -11.00
CA HIS A 36 -2.83 3.42 -11.03
C HIS A 36 -3.49 4.20 -9.87
N GLY A 37 -3.87 3.51 -8.79
CA GLY A 37 -4.47 4.07 -7.58
C GLY A 37 -3.48 4.21 -6.42
N SER A 38 -2.20 4.49 -6.68
CA SER A 38 -1.15 4.63 -5.66
C SER A 38 -1.48 5.65 -4.56
N TRP A 39 -2.24 6.69 -4.92
CA TRP A 39 -2.73 7.71 -3.99
C TRP A 39 -3.76 7.19 -2.97
N LEU A 40 -4.22 5.94 -3.10
CA LEU A 40 -5.02 5.21 -2.10
C LEU A 40 -4.19 4.20 -1.30
N ASP A 41 -2.90 4.00 -1.62
CA ASP A 41 -2.02 3.09 -0.89
C ASP A 41 -1.32 3.84 0.26
N ILE A 42 -1.54 3.38 1.50
CA ILE A 42 -0.98 4.02 2.69
C ILE A 42 0.56 4.00 2.68
N ALA A 43 1.17 2.91 2.21
CA ALA A 43 2.62 2.81 2.19
C ALA A 43 3.21 3.82 1.18
N GLU A 44 2.59 3.97 0.01
CA GLU A 44 3.03 4.96 -0.98
C GLU A 44 2.83 6.41 -0.50
N ILE A 45 1.74 6.69 0.21
CA ILE A 45 1.52 8.00 0.86
C ILE A 45 2.64 8.29 1.86
N GLU A 46 2.98 7.33 2.73
CA GLU A 46 4.01 7.52 3.76
C GLU A 46 5.41 7.64 3.16
N LEU A 47 5.73 6.89 2.11
CA LEU A 47 6.95 7.07 1.33
C LEU A 47 7.05 8.47 0.73
N ASN A 48 5.93 9.05 0.29
CA ASN A 48 5.91 10.42 -0.22
C ASN A 48 6.19 11.44 0.89
N VAL A 49 5.62 11.24 2.09
CA VAL A 49 5.91 12.07 3.27
C VAL A 49 7.39 11.98 3.65
N MET A 50 7.93 10.76 3.75
CA MET A 50 9.37 10.50 3.99
C MET A 50 10.24 11.22 2.95
N THR A 51 9.84 11.17 1.67
CA THR A 51 10.58 11.82 0.59
C THR A 51 10.67 13.33 0.82
N ARG A 52 9.56 13.98 1.18
CA ARG A 52 9.53 15.43 1.42
C ARG A 52 10.26 15.84 2.69
N GLN A 53 10.12 15.07 3.76
CA GLN A 53 10.61 15.44 5.10
C GLN A 53 12.06 15.02 5.36
N CYS A 54 12.46 13.83 4.91
CA CYS A 54 13.77 13.25 5.21
C CYS A 54 14.70 13.28 3.98
N LEU A 55 14.18 12.92 2.80
CA LEU A 55 15.00 12.65 1.61
C LEU A 55 15.06 13.80 0.60
N ASN A 56 14.49 14.97 0.91
CA ASN A 56 14.52 16.14 0.02
C ASN A 56 15.88 16.88 0.06
N ARG A 57 16.96 16.09 -0.01
CA ARG A 57 18.36 16.52 0.03
C ARG A 57 19.25 15.39 -0.45
N ARG A 58 20.46 15.73 -0.89
CA ARG A 58 21.47 14.72 -1.22
C ARG A 58 22.00 14.08 0.06
N ILE A 59 22.04 12.75 0.07
CA ILE A 59 22.72 11.95 1.09
C ILE A 59 23.78 11.12 0.36
N ASP A 60 25.02 11.28 0.78
CA ASP A 60 26.22 10.87 0.06
C ASP A 60 26.52 9.37 0.16
N ASN A 61 26.07 8.72 1.24
CA ASN A 61 26.33 7.31 1.47
C ASN A 61 25.15 6.59 2.16
N ILE A 62 25.13 5.28 1.98
CA ILE A 62 24.05 4.41 2.47
C ILE A 62 23.98 4.36 4.02
N SER A 63 25.10 4.53 4.71
CA SER A 63 25.13 4.51 6.18
C SER A 63 24.39 5.72 6.75
N ASN A 64 24.67 6.91 6.23
CA ASN A 64 23.97 8.14 6.58
C ASN A 64 22.49 8.03 6.19
N LEU A 65 22.17 7.53 5.00
CA LEU A 65 20.77 7.35 4.57
C LEU A 65 19.98 6.50 5.57
N ARG A 66 20.52 5.36 6.01
CA ARG A 66 19.86 4.48 6.98
C ARG A 66 19.66 5.15 8.33
N LYS A 67 20.66 5.91 8.81
CA LYS A 67 20.57 6.62 10.10
C LYS A 67 19.45 7.67 10.06
N GLU A 68 19.38 8.43 8.97
CA GLU A 68 18.38 9.49 8.78
C GLU A 68 16.97 8.92 8.66
N LEU A 69 16.81 7.85 7.88
CA LEU A 69 15.53 7.14 7.75
C LEU A 69 15.06 6.56 9.08
N SER A 70 15.97 5.96 9.87
CA SER A 70 15.63 5.39 11.17
C SER A 70 15.22 6.48 12.17
N ALA A 71 15.93 7.61 12.20
CA ALA A 71 15.56 8.73 13.06
C ALA A 71 14.16 9.29 12.68
N TRP A 72 13.92 9.48 11.38
CA TRP A 72 12.63 9.94 10.87
C TRP A 72 11.50 8.95 11.18
N GLU A 73 11.73 7.64 11.01
CA GLU A 73 10.75 6.60 11.32
C GLU A 73 10.35 6.61 12.80
N VAL A 74 11.32 6.72 13.72
CA VAL A 74 11.06 6.80 15.16
C VAL A 74 10.21 8.01 15.51
N GLU A 75 10.56 9.19 14.98
CA GLU A 75 9.79 10.42 15.19
C GLU A 75 8.36 10.25 14.66
N ARG A 76 8.23 9.79 13.42
CA ARG A 76 6.95 9.64 12.74
C ARG A 76 6.01 8.66 13.44
N ASN A 77 6.56 7.53 13.92
CA ASN A 77 5.84 6.54 14.71
C ASN A 77 5.43 7.09 16.07
N THR A 78 6.27 7.92 16.70
CA THR A 78 5.95 8.57 17.99
C THR A 78 4.79 9.56 17.86
N VAL A 79 4.80 10.35 16.78
CA VAL A 79 3.68 11.29 16.49
C VAL A 79 2.40 10.53 16.16
N ALA A 80 2.49 9.29 15.65
CA ALA A 80 1.36 8.45 15.27
C ALA A 80 0.36 9.15 14.35
N ALA A 81 0.83 10.07 13.49
CA ALA A 81 -0.07 10.84 12.63
C ALA A 81 -0.79 9.92 11.65
N LYS A 82 -2.12 10.06 11.61
CA LYS A 82 -3.02 9.23 10.81
C LYS A 82 -3.21 9.82 9.42
N VAL A 83 -3.51 8.97 8.44
CA VAL A 83 -4.00 9.42 7.14
C VAL A 83 -5.39 10.02 7.32
N ASN A 84 -5.54 11.30 6.97
CA ASN A 84 -6.83 11.97 6.93
C ASN A 84 -7.52 11.66 5.60
N TRP A 85 -8.31 10.58 5.57
CA TRP A 85 -9.04 10.16 4.38
C TRP A 85 -10.17 11.12 4.03
N GLN A 86 -10.00 11.84 2.92
CA GLN A 86 -11.03 12.74 2.38
C GLN A 86 -11.79 12.11 1.20
N PHE A 87 -11.25 11.04 0.60
CA PHE A 87 -11.88 10.35 -0.53
C PHE A 87 -12.99 9.41 -0.04
N ARG A 88 -14.21 9.66 -0.48
CA ARG A 88 -15.40 8.94 -0.02
C ARG A 88 -15.86 7.89 -1.04
N THR A 89 -16.76 7.01 -0.59
CA THR A 89 -17.37 5.98 -1.47
C THR A 89 -18.15 6.61 -2.63
N GLU A 90 -18.81 7.74 -2.39
CA GLU A 90 -19.50 8.54 -3.42
C GLU A 90 -18.52 9.03 -4.50
N ASP A 91 -17.37 9.58 -4.11
CA ASP A 91 -16.31 9.98 -5.03
C ASP A 91 -15.77 8.79 -5.84
N ALA A 92 -15.63 7.63 -5.18
CA ALA A 92 -15.16 6.40 -5.82
C ALA A 92 -16.06 5.93 -6.96
N ARG A 93 -17.39 6.09 -6.83
CA ARG A 93 -18.34 5.71 -7.91
C ARG A 93 -18.11 6.52 -9.18
N ILE A 94 -17.72 7.78 -9.05
CA ILE A 94 -17.46 8.66 -10.19
C ILE A 94 -16.02 8.44 -10.70
N LYS A 95 -15.04 8.53 -9.81
CA LYS A 95 -13.61 8.50 -10.17
C LYS A 95 -13.15 7.13 -10.68
N LEU A 96 -13.71 6.05 -10.12
CA LEU A 96 -13.34 4.67 -10.44
C LEU A 96 -14.45 3.95 -11.23
N ASN A 97 -15.31 4.69 -11.95
CA ASN A 97 -16.43 4.14 -12.71
C ASN A 97 -16.00 2.99 -13.64
N SER A 98 -14.82 3.10 -14.27
CA SER A 98 -14.29 2.06 -15.16
C SER A 98 -13.99 0.71 -14.48
N LEU A 99 -13.95 0.65 -13.15
CA LEU A 99 -13.74 -0.59 -12.39
C LEU A 99 -15.05 -1.32 -12.09
N TYR A 100 -16.20 -0.69 -12.30
CA TYR A 100 -17.50 -1.32 -12.05
C TYR A 100 -17.85 -2.28 -13.19
N PRO A 101 -18.44 -3.45 -12.89
CA PRO A 101 -18.93 -4.36 -13.92
C PRO A 101 -19.98 -3.68 -14.81
N THR A 102 -19.81 -3.80 -16.13
CA THR A 102 -20.86 -3.44 -17.09
C THR A 102 -21.77 -4.64 -17.30
N PHE A 103 -23.01 -4.53 -16.86
CA PHE A 103 -24.03 -5.54 -17.15
C PHE A 103 -24.69 -5.21 -18.48
N THR A 104 -24.53 -6.09 -19.48
CA THR A 104 -25.35 -6.04 -20.69
C THR A 104 -26.62 -6.83 -20.42
N THR A 105 -27.79 -6.19 -20.58
CA THR A 105 -29.08 -6.92 -20.56
C THR A 105 -29.09 -7.90 -21.72
N ALA A 106 -29.44 -9.17 -21.45
CA ALA A 106 -29.61 -10.16 -22.50
C ALA A 106 -30.67 -9.65 -23.50
N SER A 107 -30.34 -9.68 -24.79
CA SER A 107 -31.31 -9.45 -25.86
C SER A 107 -32.38 -10.54 -25.81
N GLU A 108 -33.66 -10.13 -25.79
CA GLU A 108 -34.82 -11.01 -25.99
C GLU A 108 -34.81 -11.67 -27.38
#